data_AF-A0A6B3H9M0-F1
#
_entry.id   AF-A0A6B3H9M0-F1
#
_cell.length_a   1.000
_cell.length_b   1.000
_cell.length_c   1.000
_cell.angle_alpha   90.00
_cell.angle_beta   90.00
_cell.angle_gamma   90.00
#
_symmetry.space_group_name_H-M   'P 1'
#
loop_
_entity.id
_entity.type
_entity.pdbx_description
1 polymer ?
#
loop_
_entity_poly.entity_id
_entity_poly.type
_entity_poly.pdbx_seq_one_letter_code
_entity_poly.pdbx_strand_id
1 'polypeptide(L)'
;MEASWDTCGYTLDEHGDGPLALFHEAAGWRSLSMTPQRDPYDRAGFPYEPYDITVAGAGLHLFTLVTPDDSTFIRAAMDTLLLAAGTSLPGR
;
A
#
# COMPACT_ATOMS: atom_id res chain seq x y z
N MET A 1 7.96 22.66 2.47
CA MET A 1 7.84 21.21 2.22
C MET A 1 9.23 20.59 2.02
N GLU A 2 9.99 20.99 0.99
CA GLU A 2 11.37 20.49 0.74
C GLU A 2 12.35 20.81 1.88
N ALA A 3 12.43 22.07 2.33
CA ALA A 3 13.34 22.48 3.41
C ALA A 3 13.05 21.84 4.78
N SER A 4 11.80 21.41 5.02
CA SER A 4 11.40 20.73 6.26
C SER A 4 11.81 19.26 6.22
N TRP A 5 11.75 18.61 5.06
CA TRP A 5 12.22 17.23 4.88
C TRP A 5 13.72 17.11 5.15
N ASP A 6 14.52 18.03 4.61
CA ASP A 6 15.99 18.03 4.79
C ASP A 6 16.42 18.28 6.24
N THR A 7 15.58 18.98 7.02
CA THR A 7 15.90 19.40 8.40
C THR A 7 15.32 18.46 9.46
N CYS A 8 14.09 17.99 9.26
CA CYS A 8 13.32 17.23 10.25
C CYS A 8 13.17 15.73 9.89
N GLY A 9 13.51 15.35 8.65
CA GLY A 9 13.34 13.98 8.18
C GLY A 9 11.89 13.50 8.35
N TYR A 10 11.70 12.29 8.89
CA TYR A 10 10.39 11.70 9.15
C TYR A 10 9.80 12.07 10.51
N THR A 11 10.17 13.21 11.09
CA THR A 11 9.70 13.62 12.42
C THR A 11 8.55 14.61 12.27
N LEU A 12 7.53 14.47 13.13
CA LEU A 12 6.50 15.49 13.28
C LEU A 12 7.09 16.77 13.88
N ASP A 13 6.60 17.93 13.43
CA ASP A 13 6.92 19.21 14.03
C ASP A 13 6.11 19.47 15.32
N GLU A 14 6.30 20.65 15.92
CA GLU A 14 5.63 21.05 17.16
C GLU A 14 4.10 21.21 17.04
N HIS A 15 3.57 21.27 15.82
CA HIS A 15 2.14 21.30 15.51
C HIS A 15 1.58 19.92 15.19
N GLY A 16 2.43 18.88 15.15
CA GLY A 16 2.05 17.53 14.74
C GLY A 16 1.95 17.38 13.22
N ASP A 17 2.50 18.33 12.45
CA ASP A 17 2.59 18.24 11.00
C ASP A 17 3.91 17.60 10.60
N GLY A 18 3.89 16.75 9.58
CA GLY A 18 5.12 16.14 9.10
C GLY A 18 5.05 15.78 7.61
N PRO A 19 6.21 15.47 7.03
CA PRO A 19 6.28 15.22 5.60
C PRO A 19 5.56 13.92 5.21
N LEU A 20 4.80 13.99 4.13
CA LEU A 20 4.17 12.84 3.48
C LEU A 20 4.89 12.57 2.16
N ALA A 21 5.33 11.33 1.95
CA ALA A 21 5.71 10.85 0.61
C ALA A 21 4.77 9.76 0.14
N LEU A 22 4.29 9.92 -1.10
CA LEU A 22 3.58 8.90 -1.84
C LEU A 22 4.40 8.56 -3.09
N PHE A 23 4.81 7.30 -3.18
CA PHE A 23 5.39 6.74 -4.40
C PHE A 23 4.40 5.75 -5.01
N HIS A 24 4.22 5.85 -6.32
CA HIS A 24 3.36 4.98 -7.11
C HIS A 24 4.16 4.38 -8.26
N GLU A 25 4.03 3.07 -8.42
CA GLU A 25 4.56 2.34 -9.56
C GLU A 25 3.50 1.36 -10.08
N ALA A 26 3.27 1.36 -11.39
CA ALA A 26 2.55 0.27 -12.02
C ALA A 26 3.42 -1.00 -11.95
N ALA A 27 2.83 -2.15 -11.63
CA ALA A 27 3.61 -3.39 -11.53
C ALA A 27 4.31 -3.69 -12.87
N GLY A 28 5.63 -3.45 -12.94
CA GLY A 28 6.45 -3.78 -14.10
C GLY A 28 6.75 -5.28 -14.22
N TRP A 29 6.41 -6.05 -13.19
CA TRP A 29 6.59 -7.50 -13.12
C TRP A 29 5.37 -8.23 -13.68
N ARG A 30 5.62 -9.28 -14.47
CA ARG A 30 4.55 -10.13 -15.03
C ARG A 30 3.87 -11.00 -13.98
N SER A 31 4.61 -11.37 -12.95
CA SER A 31 4.14 -12.22 -11.86
C SER A 31 5.01 -12.04 -10.62
N LEU A 32 4.40 -12.18 -9.44
CA LEU A 32 5.08 -12.18 -8.15
C LEU A 32 4.75 -13.46 -7.39
N SER A 33 5.78 -14.19 -6.99
CA SER A 33 5.64 -15.33 -6.08
C SER A 33 5.57 -14.83 -4.64
N MET A 34 4.60 -15.28 -3.86
CA MET A 34 4.51 -14.97 -2.43
C MET A 34 3.83 -16.09 -1.64
N THR A 35 4.01 -16.06 -0.33
CA THR A 35 3.34 -16.98 0.61
C THR A 35 2.40 -16.15 1.50
N PRO A 36 1.08 -16.13 1.24
CA PRO A 36 0.14 -15.33 2.01
C PRO A 36 0.07 -15.85 3.44
N GLN A 37 0.06 -14.94 4.42
CA GLN A 37 -0.03 -15.30 5.85
C GLN A 37 -1.49 -15.47 6.33
N ARG A 38 -2.46 -15.10 5.50
CA ARG A 38 -3.91 -15.22 5.75
C ARG A 38 -4.60 -15.65 4.46
N ASP A 39 -5.76 -16.28 4.57
CA ASP A 39 -6.54 -16.70 3.40
C ASP A 39 -6.98 -15.47 2.59
N PRO A 40 -6.53 -15.31 1.34
CA PRO A 40 -6.92 -14.18 0.50
C PRO A 40 -8.38 -14.25 0.05
N TYR A 41 -9.08 -15.37 0.25
CA TYR A 41 -10.47 -15.58 -0.15
C TYR A 41 -11.44 -15.73 1.02
N ASP A 42 -10.97 -15.54 2.27
CA ASP A 42 -11.76 -15.65 3.50
C ASP A 42 -12.68 -16.89 3.53
N ARG A 43 -12.16 -18.08 3.16
CA ARG A 43 -12.98 -19.29 3.11
C ARG A 43 -13.30 -19.76 4.53
N ALA A 44 -14.59 -19.87 4.84
CA ALA A 44 -15.05 -20.41 6.11
C ALA A 44 -14.86 -21.94 6.16
N GLY A 45 -14.44 -22.47 7.32
CA GLY A 45 -14.57 -23.89 7.67
C GLY A 45 -13.27 -24.65 7.91
N PHE A 46 -12.12 -24.17 7.44
CA PHE A 46 -10.83 -24.82 7.68
C PHE A 46 -9.76 -23.81 8.11
N PRO A 47 -8.84 -24.20 9.00
CA PRO A 47 -7.68 -23.37 9.29
C PRO A 47 -6.85 -23.18 8.02
N TYR A 48 -6.50 -21.92 7.75
CA TYR A 48 -5.66 -21.58 6.61
C TYR A 48 -4.22 -22.05 6.86
N GLU A 49 -3.69 -22.83 5.93
CA GLU A 49 -2.29 -23.21 5.89
C GLU A 49 -1.59 -22.38 4.80
N PRO A 50 -0.52 -21.62 5.11
CA PRO A 50 0.19 -20.85 4.09
C PRO A 50 0.74 -21.72 2.96
N TYR A 51 0.48 -21.32 1.72
CA TYR A 51 1.02 -21.98 0.53
C TYR A 51 1.55 -20.96 -0.47
N ASP A 52 2.47 -21.41 -1.33
CA ASP A 52 3.03 -20.54 -2.35
C ASP A 52 1.98 -20.24 -3.43
N ILE A 53 1.82 -18.95 -3.72
CA ILE A 53 0.98 -18.45 -4.79
C ILE A 53 1.80 -17.64 -5.79
N THR A 54 1.29 -17.54 -7.01
CA THR A 54 1.78 -16.60 -8.02
C THR A 54 0.68 -15.59 -8.30
N VAL A 55 0.95 -14.32 -8.00
CA VAL A 55 0.06 -13.21 -8.33
C VAL A 55 0.37 -12.76 -9.75
N ALA A 56 -0.62 -12.74 -10.64
CA ALA A 56 -0.47 -12.19 -11.98
C ALA A 56 -0.38 -10.66 -11.92
N GLY A 57 0.65 -10.08 -12.52
CA GLY A 57 0.95 -8.64 -12.44
C GLY A 57 0.03 -7.72 -13.25
N ALA A 58 -0.82 -8.28 -14.11
CA ALA A 58 -1.73 -7.50 -14.94
C ALA A 58 -2.75 -6.74 -14.09
N GLY A 59 -2.68 -5.40 -14.12
CA GLY A 59 -3.58 -4.53 -13.36
C GLY A 59 -3.19 -4.34 -11.89
N LEU A 60 -1.96 -4.70 -11.50
CA LEU A 60 -1.46 -4.43 -10.15
C LEU A 60 -0.77 -3.07 -10.06
N HIS A 61 -1.01 -2.39 -8.93
CA HIS A 61 -0.39 -1.13 -8.58
C HIS A 61 0.31 -1.29 -7.23
N LEU A 62 1.55 -0.80 -7.15
CA LEU A 62 2.28 -0.69 -5.89
C LEU A 62 2.22 0.76 -5.42
N PHE A 63 1.67 0.96 -4.23
CA PHE A 63 1.71 2.24 -3.53
C PHE A 63 2.62 2.08 -2.31
N THR A 64 3.57 3.00 -2.17
CA THR A 64 4.39 3.12 -0.97
C THR A 64 4.10 4.47 -0.35
N LEU A 65 3.55 4.43 0.86
CA LEU A 65 3.29 5.62 1.66
C LEU A 65 4.29 5.65 2.80
N VAL A 66 4.98 6.78 2.96
CA VAL A 66 5.88 7.00 4.08
C VAL A 66 5.34 8.17 4.88
N THR A 67 5.04 7.89 6.14
CA THR A 67 4.53 8.87 7.10
C THR A 67 5.38 8.88 8.37
N PRO A 68 5.41 10.01 9.08
CA PRO A 68 6.14 10.17 10.32
C PRO A 68 5.52 9.41 11.50
N ASP A 69 4.23 9.05 11.41
CA ASP A 69 3.49 8.30 12.43
C ASP A 69 2.56 7.26 11.81
N ASP A 70 2.13 6.28 12.61
CA ASP A 70 1.24 5.17 12.21
C ASP A 70 -0.25 5.49 12.44
N SER A 71 -0.61 6.75 12.18
CA SER A 71 -1.89 7.35 12.59
C SER A 71 -3.10 6.90 11.76
N THR A 72 -4.31 7.32 12.18
CA THR A 72 -5.56 7.14 11.43
C THR A 72 -5.49 7.71 10.01
N PHE A 73 -4.62 8.70 9.80
CA PHE A 73 -4.35 9.28 8.48
C PHE A 73 -3.78 8.25 7.50
N ILE A 74 -2.79 7.42 7.90
CA ILE A 74 -2.26 6.35 7.02
C ILE A 74 -3.39 5.48 6.54
N ARG A 75 -4.25 5.02 7.46
CA ARG A 75 -5.33 4.08 7.14
C ARG A 75 -6.30 4.69 6.14
N ALA A 76 -6.73 5.93 6.38
CA ALA A 76 -7.61 6.66 5.46
C ALA A 76 -6.95 6.91 4.09
N ALA A 77 -5.65 7.24 4.06
CA ALA A 77 -4.89 7.41 2.82
C ALA A 77 -4.77 6.10 2.04
N MET A 78 -4.47 4.98 2.71
CA MET A 78 -4.46 3.64 2.12
C MET A 78 -5.82 3.26 1.55
N ASP A 79 -6.90 3.43 2.32
CA ASP A 79 -8.26 3.13 1.86
C ASP A 79 -8.63 3.95 0.61
N THR A 80 -8.24 5.22 0.58
CA THR A 80 -8.47 6.11 -0.57
C THR A 80 -7.69 5.66 -1.80
N LEU A 81 -6.42 5.27 -1.64
CA LEU A 81 -5.60 4.77 -2.74
C LEU A 81 -6.12 3.43 -3.29
N LEU A 82 -6.57 2.53 -2.42
CA LEU A 82 -7.20 1.27 -2.80
C LEU A 82 -8.49 1.51 -3.61
N LEU A 83 -9.32 2.47 -3.19
CA LEU A 83 -10.53 2.86 -3.92
C LEU A 83 -10.22 3.45 -5.30
N ALA A 84 -9.20 4.30 -5.39
CA ALA A 84 -8.74 4.89 -6.65
C ALA A 84 -8.16 3.84 -7.62
N ALA A 85 -7.44 2.84 -7.09
CA ALA A 85 -6.93 1.74 -7.91
C ALA A 85 -8.06 0.83 -8.43
N GLY A 86 -9.09 0.57 -7.60
CA GLY A 86 -10.25 -0.23 -7.99
C GLY A 86 -11.14 0.41 -9.06
N THR A 87 -11.08 1.74 -9.21
CA THR A 87 -11.80 2.49 -10.26
C THR A 87 -11.04 2.56 -11.59
N SER A 88 -9.79 2.07 -11.65
CA SER A 88 -8.92 2.14 -12.83
C SER A 88 -9.07 0.99 -13.83
N LEU A 89 -10.05 0.08 -13.72
CA LEU A 89 -10.29 -0.94 -14.76
C LEU A 89 -10.78 -0.26 -16.06
N PRO A 90 -9.97 -0.17 -17.14
CA PRO A 90 -10.47 0.25 -18.43
C PRO A 90 -11.18 -0.95 -19.06
N GLY A 91 -12.27 -0.65 -19.78
CA GLY A 91 -13.09 -1.63 -20.48
C GLY A 91 -12.31 -2.55 -21.43
N ARG A 92 -12.71 -3.81 -21.38
CA ARG A 92 -13.10 -4.68 -22.50
C ARG A 92 -12.49 -4.42 -23.88
#